data_AF-A0A514M9J5-F1
#
_entry.id   AF-A0A514M9J5-F1
#
_cell.length_a   1.000
_cell.length_b   1.000
_cell.length_c   1.000
_cell.angle_alpha   90.00
_cell.angle_beta   90.00
_cell.angle_gamma   90.00
#
_symmetry.space_group_name_H-M   'P 1'
#
loop_
_entity.id
_entity.type
_entity.pdbx_description
1 polymer ?
#
loop_
_entity_poly.entity_id
_entity_poly.type
_entity_poly.pdbx_seq_one_letter_code
_entity_poly.pdbx_strand_id
1 'polypeptide(L)' 'GIVGLETNLGTLHIQLLPDCAPRSVDYFIELLSLRNCAGCRFYRAEGRGNFWDTKGDHIKNAAFGPP' A
#
# COMPACT_ATOMS: atom_id res chain seq x y z
N GLY A 1 10.35 9.81 -0.23
CA GLY A 1 9.50 10.83 0.42
C GLY A 1 8.32 10.17 1.09
N ILE A 2 7.53 10.89 1.90
CA ILE A 2 6.33 10.37 2.56
C ILE A 2 5.10 11.05 1.96
N VAL A 3 4.06 10.27 1.66
CA VAL A 3 2.74 10.77 1.24
C VAL A 3 1.70 10.42 2.29
N GLY A 4 0.79 11.34 2.58
CA GLY A 4 -0.41 11.09 3.38
C GLY A 4 -1.62 10.83 2.48
N LEU A 5 -2.34 9.72 2.73
CA LEU A 5 -3.66 9.45 2.15
C LEU A 5 -4.71 9.62 3.25
N GLU A 6 -5.48 10.69 3.16
CA GLU A 6 -6.58 10.97 4.09
C GLU A 6 -7.78 10.08 3.79
N THR A 7 -8.32 9.44 4.82
CA THR A 7 -9.53 8.61 4.75
C THR A 7 -10.50 9.04 5.84
N ASN A 8 -11.74 8.54 5.77
CA ASN A 8 -12.73 8.75 6.83
C ASN A 8 -12.37 8.06 8.16
N LEU A 9 -11.36 7.20 8.18
CA LEU A 9 -10.89 6.48 9.38
C LEU A 9 -9.52 6.97 9.88
N GLY A 10 -8.98 8.03 9.27
CA GLY A 10 -7.65 8.58 9.59
C GLY A 10 -6.73 8.63 8.38
N THR A 11 -5.47 8.98 8.61
CA THR A 11 -4.48 9.21 7.55
C THR A 11 -3.48 8.06 7.48
N LEU A 12 -3.31 7.48 6.29
CA LEU A 12 -2.26 6.51 6.01
C LEU A 12 -1.00 7.25 5.54
N HIS A 13 0.10 7.10 6.28
CA HIS A 13 1.40 7.62 5.87
C HIS A 13 2.18 6.53 5.13
N ILE A 14 2.51 6.78 3.86
CA ILE A 14 3.19 5.83 2.98
C ILE A 14 4.58 6.35 2.68
N GLN A 15 5.61 5.57 3.05
CA GLN A 15 6.98 5.82 2.64
C GLN A 15 7.21 5.32 1.21
N LEU A 16 7.64 6.22 0.33
CA LEU A 16 8.00 5.89 -1.04
C LEU A 16 9.49 5.49 -1.11
N LEU A 17 9.76 4.43 -1.87
CA LEU A 17 11.10 3.84 -2.08
C LEU A 17 11.48 3.89 -3.57
N PRO A 18 11.83 5.08 -4.10
CA PRO A 18 12.12 5.25 -5.53
C PRO A 18 13.31 4.42 -6.01
N ASP A 19 14.30 4.15 -5.15
CA ASP A 19 15.46 3.32 -5.50
C ASP A 19 15.09 1.85 -5.76
N CYS A 20 14.00 1.37 -5.14
CA CYS A 20 13.49 0.01 -5.33
C CYS A 20 12.53 -0.10 -6.53
N ALA A 21 11.69 0.92 -6.75
CA ALA A 21 10.62 0.87 -7.75
C ALA A 21 10.36 2.25 -8.39
N PRO A 22 11.31 2.80 -9.17
CA PRO A 22 11.29 4.20 -9.58
C PRO A 22 10.05 4.56 -10.40
N ARG A 23 9.75 3.76 -11.44
CA ARG A 23 8.59 3.99 -12.33
C ARG A 23 7.25 3.94 -11.60
N SER A 24 7.11 3.03 -10.63
CA SER A 24 5.88 2.90 -9.86
C SER A 24 5.69 4.08 -8.91
N VAL A 25 6.78 4.55 -8.30
CA VAL A 25 6.76 5.74 -7.43
C VAL A 25 6.42 6.99 -8.22
N ASP A 26 7.03 7.21 -9.39
CA ASP A 26 6.75 8.37 -10.23
C ASP A 26 5.29 8.39 -10.68
N TYR A 27 4.79 7.26 -11.18
CA TYR A 27 3.39 7.14 -11.61
C TYR A 27 2.41 7.37 -10.45
N PHE A 28 2.72 6.86 -9.26
CA PHE A 28 1.89 7.08 -8.07
C PHE A 28 1.83 8.57 -7.72
N ILE A 29 2.96 9.28 -7.76
CA ILE A 29 3.00 10.74 -7.50
C ILE A 29 2.18 11.51 -8.54
N GLU A 30 2.28 11.15 -9.82
CA GLU A 30 1.49 11.77 -10.89
C GLU A 30 -0.02 11.61 -10.64
N LEU A 31 -0.49 10.40 -10.36
CA LEU A 31 -1.90 10.15 -10.06
C LEU A 31 -2.43 10.96 -8.86
N LEU A 32 -1.60 11.12 -7.83
CA LEU A 32 -1.95 11.91 -6.65
C LEU A 32 -2.08 13.40 -6.99
N SER A 33 -1.20 13.93 -7.82
CA SER A 33 -1.26 15.32 -8.28
C SER A 33 -2.55 15.64 -9.04
N LEU A 34 -3.08 14.65 -9.77
CA LEU A 34 -4.34 14.73 -10.51
C LEU A 34 -5.58 14.54 -9.62
N ARG A 35 -5.39 14.20 -8.33
CA ARG A 35 -6.45 13.85 -7.38
C ARG A 35 -7.32 12.66 -7.83
N ASN A 36 -6.80 11.76 -8.67
CA ASN A 36 -7.55 10.64 -9.21
C ASN A 36 -8.08 9.67 -8.14
N CYS A 37 -7.49 9.69 -6.94
CA CYS A 37 -7.91 8.84 -5.82
C CYS A 37 -8.87 9.53 -4.84
N ALA A 38 -9.22 10.81 -5.04
CA ALA A 38 -10.14 11.51 -4.16
C ALA A 38 -11.54 10.89 -4.26
N GLY A 39 -12.09 10.43 -3.13
CA GLY A 39 -13.40 9.75 -3.08
C GLY A 39 -13.39 8.27 -3.44
N CYS A 40 -12.22 7.69 -3.79
CA CYS A 40 -12.09 6.24 -3.94
C CYS A 40 -12.34 5.52 -2.60
N ARG A 41 -12.64 4.22 -2.69
CA ARG A 41 -12.87 3.35 -1.53
C ARG A 41 -11.93 2.14 -1.59
N PHE A 42 -11.61 1.59 -0.43
CA PHE A 42 -10.99 0.27 -0.35
C PHE A 42 -12.07 -0.79 -0.60
N TYR A 43 -11.99 -1.51 -1.72
CA TYR A 43 -12.99 -2.53 -2.09
C TYR A 43 -12.64 -3.94 -1.60
N ARG A 44 -11.43 -4.13 -1.06
CA ARG A 44 -10.94 -5.42 -0.54
C ARG A 44 -10.10 -5.19 0.71
N ALA A 45 -10.38 -5.93 1.76
CA ALA A 45 -9.58 -6.02 2.97
C ALA A 45 -9.56 -7.47 3.42
N GLU A 46 -8.36 -7.99 3.70
CA GLU A 46 -8.16 -9.38 4.11
C GLU A 46 -7.40 -9.38 5.43
N GLY A 47 -7.73 -10.34 6.29
CA GLY A 47 -6.97 -10.56 7.51
C GLY A 47 -5.55 -11.04 7.18
N ARG A 48 -4.68 -11.03 8.18
CA ARG A 48 -3.29 -11.49 8.04
C ARG A 48 -3.17 -12.91 7.45
N GLY A 49 -4.14 -13.78 7.74
CA GLY A 49 -4.11 -15.18 7.36
C GLY A 49 -2.94 -15.93 7.99
N ASN A 50 -2.55 -17.04 7.35
CA ASN A 50 -1.50 -17.95 7.83
C ASN A 50 -0.17 -17.80 7.09
N PHE A 51 -0.08 -16.91 6.10
CA PHE A 51 1.15 -16.70 5.29
C PHE A 51 2.04 -15.56 5.82
N TRP A 52 1.56 -14.80 6.80
CA TRP A 52 2.24 -13.64 7.38
C TRP A 52 2.29 -13.76 8.91
N ASP A 53 3.42 -13.40 9.51
CA ASP A 53 3.63 -13.51 10.96
C ASP A 53 3.09 -12.32 11.75
N THR A 54 3.18 -12.36 13.08
CA THR A 54 2.67 -11.27 13.95
C THR A 54 3.35 -9.92 13.74
N LYS A 55 4.51 -9.87 13.09
CA LYS A 55 5.24 -8.64 12.76
C LYS A 55 4.90 -8.13 11.36
N GLY A 56 4.16 -8.90 10.58
CA GLY A 56 3.82 -8.59 9.19
C GLY A 56 4.86 -9.06 8.19
N ASP A 57 5.79 -9.93 8.59
CA ASP A 57 6.77 -10.53 7.68
C ASP A 57 6.17 -11.77 6.98
N HIS A 58 6.52 -11.97 5.70
CA HIS A 58 6.09 -13.16 4.96
C HIS A 58 6.81 -14.40 5.49
N ILE A 59 6.06 -15.48 5.75
CA ILE A 59 6.63 -16.74 6.23
C ILE A 59 7.39 -17.41 5.08
N LYS A 60 8.66 -17.76 5.33
CA LYS A 60 9.49 -18.46 4.34
C LYS A 60 8.78 -19.70 3.80
N ASN A 61 8.76 -19.83 2.47
CA ASN A 61 8.13 -20.92 1.70
C ASN A 61 6.59 -20.96 1.72
N ALA A 62 5.90 -19.97 2.30
CA ALA A 62 4.47 -19.82 2.07
C ALA A 62 4.19 -19.39 0.61
N ALA A 63 3.01 -19.69 0.09
CA ALA A 63 2.60 -19.20 -1.22
C ALA A 63 2.55 -17.67 -1.24
N PHE A 64 2.88 -17.06 -2.38
CA PHE A 64 2.63 -15.64 -2.62
C PHE A 64 1.23 -15.47 -3.19
N GLY A 65 0.48 -14.53 -2.64
CA GLY A 65 -0.89 -14.28 -3.02
C GLY A 65 -1.72 -13.85 -1.82
N PRO A 66 -3.02 -13.62 -2.01
CA PRO A 66 -3.91 -13.40 -0.90
C PRO A 66 -3.94 -14.63 0.03
N PRO A 67 -4.06 -14.42 1.35
CA PRO A 67 -4.18 -15.49 2.33
C PRO A 67 -5.39 -16.41 2.10
#